data_AF-A0A2M8Q5L8-F1
#
_entry.id   AF-A0A2M8Q5L8-F1
#
_cell.length_a   1.000
_cell.length_b   1.000
_cell.length_c   1.000
_cell.angle_alpha   90.00
_cell.angle_beta   90.00
_cell.angle_gamma   90.00
#
_symmetry.space_group_name_H-M   'P 1'
#
loop_
_entity.id
_entity.type
_entity.pdbx_description
1 polymer ?
#
loop_
_entity_poly.entity_id
_entity_poly.type
_entity_poly.pdbx_seq_one_letter_code
_entity_poly.pdbx_strand_id
1 'polypeptide(L)'
;MFIDHKVQQMSLRGNQIWAFLMIATMIGFALADASALAVLVAFLMGGAVLMSLLRSAAHHRQRRERLAMPKNMSQAAQIAQNQAMHHPDFSIAYSLLDIGLLLDEYQRNGLYVRRVKSVSTAGHALRPYVILGCDKKGEPSPILLRFEMIDHQGQLQYVYETEHFLRFGENAIVPNYRLPLKGNAKLGSSGQWLLNVWVDGGLVASHQFMVYATEKTTNASADGEVPLTQVSQEPMPISLEEVLAQQNSGAKL
;
A
#
# COMPACT_ATOMS: atom_id res chain seq x y z
N MET A 1 -1.66 -23.61 -36.97
CA MET A 1 -2.93 -24.35 -36.95
C MET A 1 -2.73 -25.60 -36.09
N PHE A 2 -2.97 -25.50 -34.79
CA PHE A 2 -3.14 -26.60 -33.83
C PHE A 2 -3.87 -25.98 -32.64
N ILE A 3 -5.19 -26.21 -32.56
CA ILE A 3 -6.04 -25.73 -31.46
C ILE A 3 -6.22 -26.89 -30.48
N ASP A 4 -5.89 -26.61 -29.24
CA ASP A 4 -5.77 -27.51 -28.11
C ASP A 4 -7.17 -27.88 -27.57
N HIS A 5 -7.51 -29.17 -27.61
CA HIS A 5 -8.87 -29.69 -27.40
C HIS A 5 -9.16 -30.10 -25.94
N LYS A 6 -8.36 -29.63 -24.96
CA LYS A 6 -8.23 -30.31 -23.66
C LYS A 6 -8.89 -29.65 -22.43
N VAL A 7 -9.88 -28.77 -22.60
CA VAL A 7 -10.46 -28.01 -21.46
C VAL A 7 -11.85 -28.51 -20.97
N GLN A 8 -12.47 -29.52 -21.61
CA GLN A 8 -13.90 -29.81 -21.35
C GLN A 8 -14.22 -30.99 -20.40
N GLN A 9 -13.31 -31.45 -19.54
CA GLN A 9 -13.56 -32.64 -18.68
C GLN A 9 -13.58 -32.40 -17.15
N MET A 10 -13.66 -31.16 -16.65
CA MET A 10 -13.49 -30.90 -15.21
C MET A 10 -14.73 -30.44 -14.41
N SER A 11 -15.96 -30.53 -14.92
CA SER A 11 -17.16 -30.14 -14.13
C SER A 11 -18.21 -31.24 -13.89
N LEU A 12 -18.10 -32.42 -14.51
CA LEU A 12 -19.15 -33.43 -14.45
C LEU A 12 -19.33 -34.08 -13.05
N ARG A 13 -18.28 -34.14 -12.22
CA ARG A 13 -18.37 -34.75 -10.88
C ARG A 13 -18.99 -33.85 -9.81
N GLY A 14 -18.85 -32.52 -9.94
CA GLY A 14 -19.48 -31.57 -9.02
C GLY A 14 -20.99 -31.45 -9.24
N ASN A 15 -21.44 -31.58 -10.50
CA ASN A 15 -22.85 -31.40 -10.84
C ASN A 15 -23.72 -32.61 -10.45
N GLN A 16 -23.14 -33.82 -10.42
CA GLN A 16 -23.87 -35.03 -10.01
C GLN A 16 -24.21 -35.04 -8.51
N ILE A 17 -23.32 -34.51 -7.64
CA ILE A 17 -23.56 -34.44 -6.19
C ILE A 17 -24.74 -33.50 -5.87
N TRP A 18 -24.83 -32.37 -6.56
CA TRP A 18 -25.95 -31.43 -6.42
C TRP A 18 -27.28 -32.03 -6.88
N ALA A 19 -27.28 -32.80 -7.98
CA ALA A 19 -28.48 -33.46 -8.47
C ALA A 19 -29.01 -34.52 -7.48
N PHE A 20 -28.13 -35.33 -6.89
CA PHE A 20 -28.54 -36.31 -5.87
C PHE A 20 -29.11 -35.65 -4.60
N LEU A 21 -28.55 -34.52 -4.18
CA LEU A 21 -29.05 -33.77 -3.01
C LEU A 21 -30.48 -33.24 -3.24
N MET A 22 -30.77 -32.72 -4.44
CA MET A 22 -32.08 -32.18 -4.80
C MET A 22 -33.14 -33.29 -4.93
N ILE A 23 -32.78 -34.46 -5.46
CA ILE A 23 -33.70 -35.59 -5.58
C ILE A 23 -34.03 -36.17 -4.20
N ALA A 24 -33.02 -36.33 -3.32
CA ALA A 24 -33.23 -36.82 -1.96
C ALA A 24 -34.12 -35.89 -1.12
N THR A 25 -33.98 -34.57 -1.30
CA THR A 25 -34.83 -33.57 -0.61
C THR A 25 -36.26 -33.56 -1.14
N MET A 26 -36.48 -33.73 -2.45
CA MET A 26 -37.85 -33.85 -3.00
C MET A 26 -38.58 -35.10 -2.53
N ILE A 27 -37.91 -36.25 -2.45
CA ILE A 27 -38.52 -37.51 -1.99
C ILE A 27 -38.90 -37.41 -0.50
N GLY A 28 -38.10 -36.72 0.31
CA GLY A 28 -38.45 -36.44 1.72
C GLY A 28 -39.65 -35.52 1.89
N PHE A 29 -39.92 -34.62 0.94
CA PHE A 29 -41.02 -33.65 0.99
C PHE A 29 -42.40 -34.28 0.70
N ALA A 30 -42.45 -35.36 -0.08
CA ALA A 30 -43.70 -35.99 -0.47
C ALA A 30 -44.33 -36.91 0.60
N LEU A 31 -43.58 -37.24 1.65
CA LEU A 31 -43.98 -38.19 2.71
C LEU A 31 -44.02 -37.58 4.11
N ALA A 32 -43.74 -36.28 4.24
CA ALA A 32 -43.55 -35.62 5.52
C ALA A 32 -44.83 -34.96 6.05
N ASP A 33 -45.25 -35.34 7.24
CA ASP A 33 -46.25 -34.64 8.04
C ASP A 33 -45.75 -33.22 8.40
N ALA A 34 -46.65 -32.28 8.67
CA ALA A 34 -46.29 -30.85 8.86
C ALA A 34 -45.20 -30.61 9.94
N SER A 35 -45.08 -31.50 10.91
CA SER A 35 -44.05 -31.50 11.94
C SER A 35 -42.65 -31.88 11.42
N ALA A 36 -42.55 -32.77 10.44
CA ALA A 36 -41.28 -33.17 9.83
C ALA A 36 -40.68 -32.06 8.94
N LEU A 37 -41.55 -31.26 8.31
CA LEU A 37 -41.14 -30.08 7.55
C LEU A 37 -40.50 -29.00 8.43
N ALA A 38 -41.06 -28.75 9.62
CA ALA A 38 -40.50 -27.80 10.56
C ALA A 38 -39.10 -28.20 11.06
N VAL A 39 -38.88 -29.49 11.32
CA VAL A 39 -37.57 -30.01 11.75
C VAL A 39 -36.52 -29.88 10.64
N LEU A 40 -36.89 -30.17 9.38
CA LEU A 40 -36.01 -30.03 8.23
C LEU A 40 -35.55 -28.57 8.02
N VAL A 41 -36.48 -27.62 8.08
CA VAL A 41 -36.19 -26.18 7.93
C VAL A 41 -35.29 -25.69 9.06
N ALA A 42 -35.55 -26.11 10.30
CA ALA A 42 -34.70 -25.78 11.44
C ALA A 42 -33.28 -26.34 11.29
N PHE A 43 -33.13 -27.57 10.78
CA PHE A 43 -31.82 -28.18 10.52
C PHE A 43 -31.04 -27.46 9.41
N LEU A 44 -31.72 -27.08 8.32
CA LEU A 44 -31.10 -26.35 7.21
C LEU A 44 -30.65 -24.95 7.63
N MET A 45 -31.47 -24.23 8.40
CA MET A 45 -31.09 -22.92 8.94
C MET A 45 -29.96 -23.04 9.97
N GLY A 46 -30.02 -24.01 10.88
CA GLY A 46 -28.95 -24.28 11.85
C GLY A 46 -27.62 -24.63 11.17
N GLY A 47 -27.66 -25.46 10.12
CA GLY A 47 -26.49 -25.82 9.32
C GLY A 47 -25.87 -24.63 8.57
N ALA A 48 -26.69 -23.75 8.00
CA ALA A 48 -26.21 -22.54 7.31
C ALA A 48 -25.51 -21.56 8.26
N VAL A 49 -26.06 -21.36 9.46
CA VAL A 49 -25.44 -20.51 10.50
C VAL A 49 -24.12 -21.12 10.98
N LEU A 50 -24.07 -22.43 11.22
CA LEU A 50 -22.85 -23.10 11.65
C LEU A 50 -21.75 -23.04 10.57
N MET A 51 -22.10 -23.22 9.29
CA MET A 51 -21.17 -23.07 8.16
C MET A 51 -20.66 -21.64 8.00
N SER A 52 -21.50 -20.63 8.23
CA SER A 52 -21.11 -19.21 8.25
C SER A 52 -20.09 -18.93 9.35
N LEU A 53 -20.33 -19.43 10.56
CA LEU A 53 -19.42 -19.28 11.70
C LEU A 53 -18.09 -20.03 11.48
N LEU A 54 -18.12 -21.23 10.90
CA LEU A 54 -16.92 -22.00 10.57
C LEU A 54 -16.08 -21.32 9.48
N ARG A 55 -16.70 -20.74 8.44
CA ARG A 55 -15.99 -19.95 7.42
C ARG A 55 -15.35 -18.70 8.01
N SER A 56 -16.07 -17.99 8.88
CA SER A 56 -15.53 -16.81 9.56
C SER A 56 -14.35 -17.18 10.47
N ALA A 57 -14.45 -18.31 11.19
CA ALA A 57 -13.39 -18.81 12.06
C ALA A 57 -12.15 -19.28 11.27
N ALA A 58 -12.33 -19.90 10.09
CA ALA A 58 -11.25 -20.30 9.20
C ALA A 58 -10.47 -19.08 8.67
N HIS A 59 -11.17 -18.01 8.29
CA HIS A 59 -10.52 -16.73 7.93
C HIS A 59 -9.74 -16.12 9.10
N HIS A 60 -10.25 -16.22 10.33
CA HIS A 60 -9.53 -15.72 11.50
C HIS A 60 -8.27 -16.52 11.87
N ARG A 61 -8.27 -17.85 11.71
CA ARG A 61 -7.05 -18.67 11.95
C ARG A 61 -5.94 -18.33 10.98
N GLN A 62 -6.26 -18.15 9.70
CA GLN A 62 -5.27 -17.76 8.68
C GLN A 62 -4.68 -16.36 8.94
N ARG A 63 -5.43 -15.48 9.62
CA ARG A 63 -4.98 -14.14 10.04
C ARG A 63 -3.91 -14.19 11.14
N ARG A 64 -3.95 -15.20 12.03
CA ARG A 64 -3.00 -15.32 13.15
C ARG A 64 -1.62 -15.83 12.74
N GLU A 65 -1.54 -16.73 11.76
CA GLU A 65 -0.26 -17.32 11.33
C GLU A 65 0.57 -16.38 10.44
N ARG A 66 -0.06 -15.36 9.83
CA ARG A 66 0.60 -14.36 8.96
C ARG A 66 1.11 -13.11 9.69
N LEU A 67 0.91 -13.03 11.01
CA LEU A 67 1.44 -11.93 11.84
C LEU A 67 2.93 -12.09 12.18
N ALA A 68 3.58 -13.16 11.71
CA ALA A 68 5.03 -13.25 11.74
C ALA A 68 5.60 -12.13 10.86
N MET A 69 6.07 -11.05 11.50
CA MET A 69 6.68 -9.93 10.79
C MET A 69 7.80 -10.43 9.88
N PRO A 70 7.81 -10.03 8.60
CA PRO A 70 8.85 -10.44 7.68
C PRO A 70 10.20 -9.95 8.19
N LYS A 71 11.18 -10.86 8.25
CA LYS A 71 12.51 -10.67 8.88
C LYS A 71 13.33 -9.50 8.29
N ASN A 72 12.90 -8.93 7.15
CA ASN A 72 13.61 -7.88 6.41
C ASN A 72 12.77 -6.59 6.22
N MET A 73 11.73 -6.36 7.03
CA MET A 73 10.90 -5.16 6.90
C MET A 73 11.66 -3.88 7.29
N SER A 74 11.74 -2.92 6.37
CA SER A 74 12.27 -1.58 6.64
C SER A 74 11.43 -0.82 7.66
N GLN A 75 12.04 0.10 8.42
CA GLN A 75 11.32 0.92 9.41
C GLN A 75 10.12 1.69 8.81
N ALA A 76 10.26 2.19 7.57
CA ALA A 76 9.18 2.90 6.88
C ALA A 76 7.98 1.98 6.62
N ALA A 77 8.23 0.73 6.21
CA ALA A 77 7.18 -0.28 6.05
C ALA A 77 6.51 -0.63 7.38
N GLN A 78 7.27 -0.80 8.47
CA GLN A 78 6.68 -1.12 9.78
C GLN A 78 5.70 -0.03 10.23
N ILE A 79 6.12 1.24 10.16
CA ILE A 79 5.29 2.39 10.53
C ILE A 79 4.06 2.47 9.63
N ALA A 80 4.24 2.32 8.31
CA ALA A 80 3.15 2.43 7.35
C ALA A 80 2.12 1.30 7.48
N GLN A 81 2.57 0.10 7.82
CA GLN A 81 1.69 -1.03 8.07
C GLN A 81 0.92 -0.85 9.38
N ASN A 82 1.59 -0.44 10.46
CA ASN A 82 0.94 -0.12 11.74
C ASN A 82 -0.12 0.97 11.59
N GLN A 83 0.13 1.97 10.75
CA GLN A 83 -0.85 3.00 10.43
C GLN A 83 -2.03 2.40 9.65
N ALA A 84 -1.78 1.59 8.63
CA ALA A 84 -2.82 0.93 7.85
C ALA A 84 -3.68 -0.05 8.67
N MET A 85 -3.15 -0.68 9.72
CA MET A 85 -3.87 -1.65 10.57
C MET A 85 -5.17 -1.11 11.17
N HIS A 86 -5.28 0.20 11.35
CA HIS A 86 -6.47 0.85 11.90
C HIS A 86 -7.54 1.14 10.83
N HIS A 87 -7.22 0.92 9.55
CA HIS A 87 -8.14 1.11 8.44
C HIS A 87 -9.08 -0.10 8.27
N PRO A 88 -10.39 0.10 7.98
CA PRO A 88 -11.34 -1.00 7.82
C PRO A 88 -10.94 -1.99 6.73
N ASP A 89 -10.37 -1.49 5.63
CA ASP A 89 -9.96 -2.31 4.48
C ASP A 89 -8.55 -2.89 4.60
N PHE A 90 -7.95 -2.89 5.79
CA PHE A 90 -6.60 -3.39 5.99
C PHE A 90 -6.44 -4.88 5.66
N SER A 91 -5.44 -5.18 4.83
CA SER A 91 -5.12 -6.53 4.37
C SER A 91 -3.66 -6.91 4.61
N ILE A 92 -3.47 -8.11 5.15
CA ILE A 92 -2.16 -8.76 5.32
C ILE A 92 -1.91 -9.85 4.26
N ALA A 93 -2.60 -9.76 3.12
CA ALA A 93 -2.49 -10.76 2.05
C ALA A 93 -1.05 -10.83 1.48
N TYR A 94 -0.34 -9.70 1.50
CA TYR A 94 1.01 -9.53 0.97
C TYR A 94 1.95 -8.97 2.04
N SER A 95 3.20 -9.40 1.99
CA SER A 95 4.25 -8.95 2.90
C SER A 95 4.81 -7.60 2.43
N LEU A 96 4.76 -6.57 3.27
CA LEU A 96 5.34 -5.26 2.98
C LEU A 96 6.80 -5.23 3.45
N LEU A 97 7.74 -4.99 2.54
CA LEU A 97 9.17 -4.95 2.85
C LEU A 97 9.69 -3.51 2.93
N ASP A 98 9.32 -2.65 1.97
CA ASP A 98 9.65 -1.23 1.99
C ASP A 98 8.56 -0.41 1.28
N ILE A 99 8.51 0.88 1.62
CA ILE A 99 7.62 1.87 1.03
C ILE A 99 8.28 3.24 1.12
N GLY A 100 8.01 4.08 0.13
CA GLY A 100 8.39 5.47 0.20
C GLY A 100 8.16 6.23 -1.09
N LEU A 101 8.91 7.30 -1.22
CA LEU A 101 8.81 8.24 -2.33
C LEU A 101 10.16 8.45 -2.97
N LEU A 102 10.16 8.55 -4.29
CA LEU A 102 11.26 8.96 -5.14
C LEU A 102 10.96 10.35 -5.68
N LEU A 103 11.88 11.28 -5.46
CA LEU A 103 11.84 12.60 -6.04
C LEU A 103 12.78 12.63 -7.26
N ASP A 104 12.19 12.97 -8.39
CA ASP A 104 12.91 13.24 -9.63
C ASP A 104 13.28 14.73 -9.67
N GLU A 105 14.57 15.02 -9.83
CA GLU A 105 15.11 16.38 -9.90
C GLU A 105 15.99 16.51 -11.17
N TYR A 106 15.71 17.52 -11.99
CA TYR A 106 16.61 17.88 -13.08
C TYR A 106 17.66 18.87 -12.57
N GLN A 107 18.94 18.49 -12.69
CA GLN A 107 20.09 19.34 -12.45
C GLN A 107 20.82 19.61 -13.78
N ARG A 108 21.81 20.52 -13.78
CA ARG A 108 22.61 20.83 -14.99
C ARG A 108 23.25 19.58 -15.61
N ASN A 109 23.55 18.56 -14.80
CA ASN A 109 24.25 17.34 -15.22
C ASN A 109 23.30 16.17 -15.53
N GLY A 110 21.97 16.37 -15.51
CA GLY A 110 21.00 15.34 -15.87
C GLY A 110 19.88 15.12 -14.83
N LEU A 111 19.22 13.97 -14.93
CA LEU A 111 18.14 13.56 -14.03
C LEU A 111 18.70 12.84 -12.80
N TYR A 112 18.43 13.38 -11.62
CA TYR A 112 18.73 12.77 -10.35
C TYR A 112 17.45 12.22 -9.72
N VAL A 113 17.52 11.00 -9.17
CA VAL A 113 16.40 10.36 -8.48
C VAL A 113 16.85 9.99 -7.09
N ARG A 114 16.14 10.45 -6.06
CA ARG A 114 16.47 10.16 -4.66
C ARG A 114 15.26 9.80 -3.83
N ARG A 115 15.47 8.93 -2.83
CA ARG A 115 14.46 8.64 -1.81
C ARG A 115 14.27 9.86 -0.91
N VAL A 116 13.02 10.21 -0.62
CA VAL A 116 12.68 11.35 0.24
C VAL A 116 11.65 10.99 1.30
N LYS A 117 11.72 11.68 2.46
CA LYS A 117 10.70 11.65 3.53
C LYS A 117 9.84 12.92 3.56
N SER A 118 10.36 13.99 2.96
CA SER A 118 9.67 15.26 2.78
C SER A 118 10.02 15.83 1.42
N VAL A 119 9.09 16.59 0.84
CA VAL A 119 9.21 17.09 -0.53
C VAL A 119 8.77 18.55 -0.63
N SER A 120 9.57 19.32 -1.37
CA SER A 120 9.26 20.69 -1.75
C SER A 120 8.36 20.72 -2.98
N THR A 121 7.39 21.63 -3.04
CA THR A 121 6.62 21.91 -4.27
C THR A 121 7.47 22.51 -5.39
N ALA A 122 8.69 22.98 -5.12
CA ALA A 122 9.65 23.42 -6.14
C ALA A 122 10.38 22.24 -6.83
N GLY A 123 10.26 21.01 -6.31
CA GLY A 123 10.79 19.80 -6.96
C GLY A 123 10.15 19.55 -8.32
N HIS A 124 10.68 18.63 -9.13
CA HIS A 124 10.13 18.41 -10.48
C HIS A 124 8.98 17.42 -10.47
N ALA A 125 9.21 16.17 -10.05
CA ALA A 125 8.16 15.18 -9.99
C ALA A 125 8.37 14.17 -8.86
N LEU A 126 7.26 13.72 -8.25
CA LEU A 126 7.24 12.73 -7.20
C LEU A 126 6.71 11.40 -7.74
N ARG A 127 7.29 10.29 -7.31
CA ARG A 127 6.78 8.93 -7.59
C ARG A 127 6.76 8.11 -6.32
N PRO A 128 5.73 7.31 -6.07
CA PRO A 128 5.77 6.35 -4.99
C PRO A 128 6.59 5.13 -5.41
N TYR A 129 7.00 4.33 -4.43
CA TYR A 129 7.44 2.97 -4.66
C TYR A 129 7.05 2.08 -3.49
N VAL A 130 6.96 0.79 -3.77
CA VAL A 130 6.73 -0.25 -2.76
C VAL A 130 7.61 -1.47 -3.08
N ILE A 131 8.05 -2.17 -2.04
CA ILE A 131 8.69 -3.47 -2.17
C ILE A 131 7.79 -4.49 -1.47
N LEU A 132 7.25 -5.43 -2.24
CA LEU A 132 6.37 -6.49 -1.75
C LEU A 132 7.11 -7.83 -1.72
N GLY A 133 6.95 -8.57 -0.62
CA GLY A 133 7.40 -9.95 -0.48
C GLY A 133 6.33 -10.94 -0.95
N CYS A 134 6.75 -11.95 -1.72
CA CYS A 134 5.90 -13.05 -2.14
C CYS A 134 6.56 -14.40 -1.79
N ASP A 135 5.91 -15.16 -0.89
CA ASP A 135 6.41 -16.45 -0.44
C ASP A 135 5.96 -17.63 -1.34
N LYS A 136 5.09 -17.37 -2.31
CA LYS A 136 4.61 -18.40 -3.24
C LYS A 136 5.74 -18.78 -4.20
N LYS A 137 6.35 -19.93 -3.96
CA LYS A 137 7.24 -20.58 -4.94
C LYS A 137 6.39 -21.11 -6.09
N GLY A 138 6.67 -20.67 -7.31
CA GLY A 138 5.93 -21.11 -8.50
C GLY A 138 5.81 -20.02 -9.55
N GLU A 139 4.73 -20.10 -10.32
CA GLU A 139 4.43 -19.13 -11.37
C GLU A 139 4.13 -17.74 -10.79
N PRO A 140 4.48 -16.66 -11.52
CA PRO A 140 4.14 -15.31 -11.11
C PRO A 140 2.64 -15.14 -10.89
N SER A 141 2.24 -14.60 -9.75
CA SER A 141 0.84 -14.34 -9.43
C SER A 141 0.48 -12.92 -9.88
N PRO A 142 -0.58 -12.73 -10.69
CA PRO A 142 -1.08 -11.39 -10.97
C PRO A 142 -1.68 -10.79 -9.70
N ILE A 143 -1.49 -9.49 -9.53
CA ILE A 143 -2.10 -8.65 -8.51
C ILE A 143 -2.56 -7.33 -9.15
N LEU A 144 -3.62 -6.73 -8.61
CA LEU A 144 -3.99 -5.35 -8.93
C LEU A 144 -3.39 -4.42 -7.87
N LEU A 145 -2.42 -3.61 -8.27
CA LEU A 145 -1.73 -2.67 -7.40
C LEU A 145 -2.22 -1.25 -7.65
N ARG A 146 -2.61 -0.55 -6.59
CA ARG A 146 -3.03 0.85 -6.65
C ARG A 146 -2.28 1.70 -5.63
N PHE A 147 -1.73 2.82 -6.10
CA PHE A 147 -1.12 3.85 -5.29
C PHE A 147 -2.02 5.07 -5.25
N GLU A 148 -2.17 5.66 -4.08
CA GLU A 148 -2.92 6.89 -3.88
C GLU A 148 -2.10 7.87 -3.04
N MET A 149 -2.05 9.15 -3.44
CA MET A 149 -1.56 10.22 -2.56
C MET A 149 -2.71 11.14 -2.18
N ILE A 150 -2.88 11.32 -0.89
CA ILE A 150 -3.93 12.13 -0.29
C ILE A 150 -3.25 13.28 0.45
N ASP A 151 -3.70 14.51 0.21
CA ASP A 151 -3.16 15.68 0.90
C ASP A 151 -3.70 15.85 2.32
N HIS A 152 -3.20 16.87 3.02
CA HIS A 152 -3.61 17.22 4.38
C HIS A 152 -5.10 17.62 4.50
N GLN A 153 -5.78 17.93 3.40
CA GLN A 153 -7.22 18.23 3.36
C GLN A 153 -8.05 16.98 3.03
N GLY A 154 -7.41 15.82 2.91
CA GLY A 154 -8.08 14.59 2.52
C GLY A 154 -8.39 14.50 1.02
N GLN A 155 -7.85 15.41 0.19
CA GLN A 155 -8.10 15.40 -1.25
C GLN A 155 -7.13 14.48 -1.96
N LEU A 156 -7.64 13.76 -2.97
CA LEU A 156 -6.86 12.81 -3.76
C LEU A 156 -6.07 13.57 -4.84
N GLN A 157 -4.74 13.53 -4.73
CA GLN A 157 -3.83 14.29 -5.59
C GLN A 157 -3.11 13.40 -6.62
N TYR A 158 -3.04 12.10 -6.35
CA TYR A 158 -2.43 11.12 -7.23
C TYR A 158 -3.16 9.79 -7.11
N VAL A 159 -3.43 9.16 -8.25
CA VAL A 159 -3.91 7.77 -8.34
C VAL A 159 -3.16 7.10 -9.46
N TYR A 160 -2.64 5.92 -9.19
CA TYR A 160 -2.08 5.05 -10.23
C TYR A 160 -2.46 3.62 -9.92
N GLU A 161 -3.11 2.95 -10.86
CA GLU A 161 -3.57 1.57 -10.73
C GLU A 161 -3.03 0.76 -11.91
N THR A 162 -2.46 -0.41 -11.62
CA THR A 162 -1.87 -1.28 -12.64
C THR A 162 -1.83 -2.73 -12.18
N GLU A 163 -1.93 -3.65 -13.13
CA GLU A 163 -1.67 -5.06 -12.87
C GLU A 163 -0.16 -5.32 -12.78
N HIS A 164 0.25 -6.12 -11.81
CA HIS A 164 1.65 -6.52 -11.64
C HIS A 164 1.75 -8.02 -11.38
N PHE A 165 2.82 -8.64 -11.87
CA PHE A 165 3.07 -10.06 -11.65
C PHE A 165 4.14 -10.22 -10.57
N LEU A 166 3.73 -10.67 -9.38
CA LEU A 166 4.64 -10.93 -8.28
C LEU A 166 5.41 -12.24 -8.50
N ARG A 167 6.74 -12.15 -8.43
CA ARG A 167 7.66 -13.29 -8.42
C ARG A 167 7.99 -13.68 -6.99
N PHE A 168 8.45 -14.92 -6.79
CA PHE A 168 8.96 -15.36 -5.50
C PHE A 168 10.09 -14.44 -5.00
N GLY A 169 10.04 -14.04 -3.73
CA GLY A 169 11.01 -13.13 -3.12
C GLY A 169 10.55 -11.67 -3.11
N GLU A 170 11.48 -10.75 -3.32
CA GLU A 170 11.26 -9.31 -3.24
C GLU A 170 10.87 -8.72 -4.60
N ASN A 171 9.79 -7.94 -4.62
CA ASN A 171 9.26 -7.31 -5.83
C ASN A 171 9.25 -5.80 -5.62
N ALA A 172 10.25 -5.11 -6.19
CA ALA A 172 10.32 -3.66 -6.18
C ALA A 172 9.46 -3.09 -7.31
N ILE A 173 8.48 -2.28 -6.96
CA ILE A 173 7.49 -1.75 -7.88
C ILE A 173 7.50 -0.23 -7.81
N VAL A 174 7.74 0.40 -8.96
CA VAL A 174 7.76 1.86 -9.14
C VAL A 174 6.83 2.18 -10.30
N PRO A 175 5.78 3.00 -10.10
CA PRO A 175 4.93 3.46 -11.19
C PRO A 175 5.69 4.24 -12.25
N ASN A 176 5.22 4.11 -13.50
CA ASN A 176 5.69 4.93 -14.60
C ASN A 176 5.14 6.36 -14.53
N TYR A 177 3.95 6.53 -13.92
CA TYR A 177 3.31 7.83 -13.76
C TYR A 177 3.90 8.63 -12.61
N ARG A 178 4.17 9.91 -12.85
CA ARG A 178 4.82 10.83 -11.91
C ARG A 178 3.87 11.97 -11.57
N LEU A 179 3.80 12.35 -10.31
CA LEU A 179 3.07 13.54 -9.86
C LEU A 179 3.95 14.78 -10.13
N PRO A 180 3.61 15.65 -11.09
CA PRO A 180 4.34 16.89 -11.30
C PRO A 180 4.17 17.80 -10.08
N LEU A 181 5.29 18.29 -9.54
CA LEU A 181 5.33 19.18 -8.39
C LEU A 181 5.40 20.64 -8.82
N LYS A 182 6.46 20.99 -9.57
CA LYS A 182 6.68 22.34 -10.07
C LYS A 182 5.56 22.79 -11.01
N GLY A 183 4.96 23.94 -10.70
CA GLY A 183 3.94 24.57 -11.54
C GLY A 183 2.57 23.90 -11.49
N ASN A 184 2.37 22.88 -10.65
CA ASN A 184 1.09 22.24 -10.49
C ASN A 184 0.22 23.02 -9.50
N ALA A 185 -0.64 23.89 -10.03
CA ALA A 185 -1.57 24.72 -9.26
C ALA A 185 -2.64 23.93 -8.50
N LYS A 186 -2.80 22.64 -8.78
CA LYS A 186 -3.77 21.77 -8.09
C LYS A 186 -3.22 21.14 -6.82
N LEU A 187 -1.89 21.14 -6.63
CA LEU A 187 -1.31 20.66 -5.38
C LEU A 187 -1.83 21.51 -4.24
N GLY A 188 -2.43 20.86 -3.24
CA GLY A 188 -2.86 21.52 -2.03
C GLY A 188 -1.70 22.23 -1.30
N SER A 189 -2.04 23.01 -0.29
CA SER A 189 -1.06 23.68 0.57
C SER A 189 -0.10 22.71 1.26
N SER A 190 1.00 23.26 1.78
CA SER A 190 1.92 22.56 2.67
C SER A 190 1.18 21.77 3.73
N GLY A 191 1.66 20.56 4.03
CA GLY A 191 1.09 19.78 5.10
C GLY A 191 1.54 18.33 5.08
N GLN A 192 0.90 17.56 5.94
CA GLN A 192 1.07 16.13 6.04
C GLN A 192 0.24 15.43 4.98
N TRP A 193 0.90 14.62 4.16
CA TRP A 193 0.27 13.82 3.11
C TRP A 193 0.36 12.34 3.45
N LEU A 194 -0.53 11.55 2.84
CA LEU A 194 -0.57 10.10 2.98
C LEU A 194 -0.35 9.45 1.62
N LEU A 195 0.50 8.43 1.59
CA LEU A 195 0.64 7.48 0.49
C LEU A 195 -0.04 6.18 0.89
N ASN A 196 -1.18 5.86 0.27
CA ASN A 196 -1.85 4.58 0.45
C ASN A 196 -1.45 3.62 -0.66
N VAL A 197 -1.21 2.36 -0.29
CA VAL A 197 -0.93 1.26 -1.23
C VAL A 197 -1.95 0.17 -1.03
N TRP A 198 -2.69 -0.11 -2.09
CA TRP A 198 -3.74 -1.11 -2.15
C TRP A 198 -3.31 -2.27 -3.04
N VAL A 199 -3.62 -3.48 -2.62
CA VAL A 199 -3.40 -4.70 -3.40
C VAL A 199 -4.68 -5.53 -3.40
N ASP A 200 -5.20 -5.83 -4.59
CA ASP A 200 -6.45 -6.57 -4.80
C ASP A 200 -7.63 -6.02 -3.98
N GLY A 201 -7.71 -4.68 -3.88
CA GLY A 201 -8.74 -3.96 -3.14
C GLY A 201 -8.53 -3.87 -1.62
N GLY A 202 -7.49 -4.51 -1.06
CA GLY A 202 -7.13 -4.38 0.35
C GLY A 202 -6.01 -3.37 0.58
N LEU A 203 -6.15 -2.50 1.58
CA LEU A 203 -5.09 -1.56 1.97
C LEU A 203 -3.96 -2.31 2.66
N VAL A 204 -2.75 -2.26 2.10
CA VAL A 204 -1.57 -2.94 2.66
C VAL A 204 -0.71 -1.98 3.48
N ALA A 205 -0.64 -0.71 3.09
CA ALA A 205 0.21 0.29 3.73
C ALA A 205 -0.37 1.71 3.62
N SER A 206 -0.14 2.52 4.65
CA SER A 206 -0.41 3.96 4.64
C SER A 206 0.82 4.70 5.16
N HIS A 207 1.57 5.33 4.27
CA HIS A 207 2.84 5.98 4.57
C HIS A 207 2.69 7.50 4.62
N GLN A 208 2.96 8.09 5.77
CA GLN A 208 2.93 9.53 5.96
C GLN A 208 4.22 10.21 5.49
N PHE A 209 4.09 11.34 4.80
CA PHE A 209 5.21 12.20 4.41
C PHE A 209 4.82 13.68 4.45
N MET A 210 5.82 14.57 4.45
CA MET A 210 5.58 16.02 4.51
C MET A 210 5.77 16.68 3.15
N VAL A 211 4.82 17.53 2.77
CA VAL A 211 4.93 18.43 1.63
C VAL A 211 5.06 19.86 2.15
N TYR A 212 6.04 20.61 1.65
CA TYR A 212 6.19 22.02 1.97
C TYR A 212 6.21 22.86 0.70
N ALA A 213 5.42 23.92 0.71
CA ALA A 213 5.47 24.97 -0.26
C ALA A 213 6.79 25.71 -0.12
N THR A 214 7.51 25.85 -1.21
CA THR A 214 8.58 26.84 -1.28
C THR A 214 7.95 28.11 -1.81
N GLU A 215 8.00 29.19 -1.01
CA GLU A 215 7.59 30.50 -1.49
C GLU A 215 8.40 30.83 -2.74
N LYS A 216 7.68 31.12 -3.83
CA LYS A 216 8.28 31.66 -5.03
C LYS A 216 8.84 33.03 -4.63
N THR A 217 10.13 33.12 -4.33
CA THR A 217 10.82 34.42 -4.26
C THR A 217 10.79 34.98 -5.67
N THR A 218 9.70 35.63 -6.03
CA THR A 218 9.50 36.28 -7.31
C THR A 218 10.20 37.63 -7.24
N ASN A 219 11.50 37.63 -7.00
CA ASN A 219 12.37 38.77 -7.26
C ASN A 219 12.95 38.59 -8.65
N ALA A 220 12.06 38.56 -9.64
CA ALA A 220 12.42 39.00 -10.98
C ALA A 220 12.32 40.54 -10.94
N SER A 221 13.29 41.17 -10.30
CA SER A 221 13.58 42.58 -10.59
C SER A 221 14.05 42.60 -12.05
N ALA A 222 13.23 43.21 -12.90
CA ALA A 222 13.53 43.47 -14.31
C ALA A 222 14.56 44.60 -14.49
N ASP A 223 15.31 44.92 -13.43
CA ASP A 223 16.39 45.89 -13.44
C ASP A 223 17.59 45.21 -12.80
N GLY A 224 18.73 45.21 -13.50
CA GLY A 224 19.93 44.45 -13.20
C GLY A 224 20.70 44.94 -11.96
N GLU A 225 20.00 45.18 -10.86
CA GLU A 225 20.61 45.54 -9.59
C GLU A 225 20.53 44.37 -8.63
N VAL A 226 21.70 43.80 -8.33
CA VAL A 226 21.91 42.78 -7.32
C VAL A 226 21.66 43.41 -5.95
N PRO A 227 20.64 42.97 -5.16
CA PRO A 227 20.56 43.36 -3.76
C PRO A 227 21.67 42.61 -3.02
N LEU A 228 22.74 43.29 -2.65
CA LEU A 228 23.75 42.77 -1.73
C LEU A 228 23.21 42.77 -0.29
N THR A 229 22.24 41.91 0.01
CA THR A 229 21.84 41.52 1.39
C THR A 229 20.80 40.40 1.27
N GLN A 230 20.85 39.23 1.91
CA GLN A 230 21.55 38.76 3.10
C GLN A 230 22.13 37.37 2.80
N VAL A 231 23.41 37.19 3.08
CA VAL A 231 23.95 35.87 3.37
C VAL A 231 23.16 35.36 4.57
N SER A 232 22.23 34.43 4.31
CA SER A 232 21.78 33.54 5.38
C SER A 232 23.06 32.93 5.93
N GLN A 233 23.37 33.24 7.19
CA GLN A 233 24.37 32.50 7.93
C GLN A 233 23.90 31.04 7.90
N GLU A 234 24.44 30.26 6.97
CA GLU A 234 24.58 28.83 7.17
C GLU A 234 25.18 28.69 8.58
N PRO A 235 24.58 27.88 9.48
CA PRO A 235 25.28 27.52 10.69
C PRO A 235 26.60 26.92 10.23
N MET A 236 27.70 27.63 10.49
CA MET A 236 29.02 27.14 10.13
C MET A 236 29.15 25.72 10.68
N PRO A 237 29.73 24.77 9.93
CA PRO A 237 30.00 23.46 10.47
C PRO A 237 30.82 23.65 11.74
N ILE A 238 30.23 23.30 12.88
CA ILE A 238 30.90 23.33 14.18
C ILE A 238 32.22 22.59 14.02
N SER A 239 33.32 23.27 14.30
CA SER A 239 34.64 22.63 14.23
C SER A 239 34.71 21.54 15.30
N LEU A 240 35.33 20.42 14.95
CA LEU A 240 35.57 19.29 15.87
C LEU A 240 36.28 19.73 17.16
N GLU A 241 37.07 20.80 17.10
CA GLU A 241 37.74 21.39 18.26
C GLU A 241 36.74 21.97 19.28
N GLU A 242 35.62 22.53 18.82
CA GLU A 242 34.61 23.14 19.68
C GLU A 242 33.74 22.07 20.38
N VAL A 243 33.46 20.95 19.69
CA VAL A 243 32.80 19.77 20.30
C VAL A 243 33.67 19.14 21.39
N LEU A 244 34.98 19.08 21.17
CA LEU A 244 35.94 18.52 22.15
C LEU A 244 36.11 19.45 23.36
N ALA A 245 36.11 20.77 23.17
CA ALA A 245 36.16 21.73 24.27
C ALA A 245 34.90 21.68 25.16
N GLN A 246 33.74 21.40 24.57
CA GLN A 246 32.47 21.28 25.28
C GLN A 246 32.37 19.98 26.10
N GLN A 247 33.02 18.89 25.65
CA GLN A 247 33.13 17.66 26.45
C GLN A 247 34.08 17.83 27.64
N ASN A 248 35.16 18.60 27.50
CA ASN A 248 36.13 18.81 28.57
C ASN A 248 35.65 19.77 29.68
N SER A 249 34.64 20.60 29.40
CA SER A 249 34.09 21.57 30.36
C SER A 249 32.97 21.00 31.25
N GLY A 250 32.43 19.81 30.93
CA GLY A 250 31.41 19.12 31.73
C GLY A 250 31.92 18.25 32.89
N ALA A 251 33.24 18.17 33.10
CA ALA A 251 33.85 17.23 34.06
C ALA A 251 34.22 17.86 35.43
N LYS A 252 33.58 18.97 35.83
CA LYS A 252 33.70 19.51 37.20
C LYS A 252 32.32 19.67 37.84
N LEU A 253 31.85 18.58 38.44
CA LEU A 253 31.01 18.58 39.64
C LEU A 253 31.56 17.51 40.58
#